data_AF-A0A4R4UP46-F1
#
_entry.id   AF-A0A4R4UP46-F1
#
_cell.length_a   1.000
_cell.length_b   1.000
_cell.length_c   1.000
_cell.angle_alpha   90.00
_cell.angle_beta   90.00
_cell.angle_gamma   90.00
#
_symmetry.space_group_name_H-M   'P 1'
#
loop_
_entity.id
_entity.type
_entity.pdbx_description
1 polymer ?
#
loop_
_entity_poly.entity_id
_entity_poly.type
_entity_poly.pdbx_seq_one_letter_code
_entity_poly.pdbx_strand_id
1 'polypeptide(L)'
;MDITRFAEERQDVFWIVGAGQAERHATTMRPGAVYAGQCVAALCDVQIKIPQSTPLGRDPLTKKVTRKCPECEGIVEVENYAGTSWDF
;
A
#
# COMPACT_ATOMS: atom_id res chain seq x y z
N MET A 1 -7.29 -27.53 -29.01
CA MET A 1 -7.97 -26.36 -28.41
C MET A 1 -7.65 -26.39 -26.94
N ASP A 2 -6.73 -25.52 -26.52
CA ASP A 2 -6.27 -25.45 -25.14
C ASP A 2 -6.98 -24.26 -24.48
N ILE A 3 -7.92 -24.55 -23.59
CA ILE A 3 -8.78 -23.57 -22.92
C ILE A 3 -8.42 -23.59 -21.44
N THR A 4 -7.41 -22.82 -21.03
CA THR A 4 -7.33 -22.20 -19.69
C THR A 4 -6.10 -21.31 -19.60
N ARG A 5 -6.26 -20.01 -19.85
CA ARG A 5 -5.35 -18.97 -19.32
C ARG A 5 -6.16 -17.76 -18.91
N PHE A 6 -7.02 -17.94 -17.90
CA PHE A 6 -7.25 -16.83 -17.00
C PHE A 6 -5.93 -16.67 -16.24
N ALA A 7 -5.15 -15.65 -16.58
CA ALA A 7 -4.11 -15.22 -15.65
C ALA A 7 -4.85 -14.94 -14.34
N GLU A 8 -4.49 -15.62 -13.25
CA GLU A 8 -5.06 -15.36 -11.93
C GLU A 8 -5.13 -13.84 -11.74
N GLU A 9 -6.31 -13.31 -11.41
CA GLU A 9 -6.47 -11.89 -11.10
C GLU A 9 -5.50 -11.54 -9.98
N ARG A 10 -4.38 -10.91 -10.34
CA ARG A 10 -3.42 -10.40 -9.35
C ARG A 10 -4.16 -9.41 -8.49
N GLN A 11 -4.15 -9.65 -7.18
CA GLN A 11 -4.69 -8.70 -6.23
C GLN A 11 -3.79 -7.46 -6.17
N ASP A 12 -4.40 -6.30 -5.98
CA ASP A 12 -3.67 -5.04 -5.83
C ASP A 12 -3.27 -4.82 -4.36
N VAL A 13 -2.08 -4.25 -4.16
CA VAL A 13 -1.64 -3.73 -2.87
C VAL A 13 -1.17 -2.29 -3.00
N PHE A 14 -1.43 -1.52 -1.95
CA PHE A 14 -1.11 -0.10 -1.89
C PHE A 14 -0.01 0.13 -0.86
N TRP A 15 1.11 0.68 -1.32
CA TRP A 15 2.26 1.02 -0.49
C TRP A 15 2.12 2.42 0.08
N ILE A 16 1.75 2.51 1.36
CA ILE A 16 1.44 3.75 2.05
C ILE A 16 2.49 4.00 3.14
N VAL A 17 2.92 5.25 3.28
CA VAL A 17 3.65 5.69 4.48
C VAL A 17 2.62 6.12 5.52
N GLY A 18 2.45 5.33 6.59
CA GLY A 18 1.56 5.68 7.69
C GLY A 18 1.97 6.98 8.38
N ALA A 19 1.02 7.66 9.03
CA ALA A 19 1.33 8.87 9.79
C ALA A 19 2.41 8.60 10.85
N GLY A 20 3.55 9.29 10.75
CA GLY A 20 4.70 9.13 11.66
C GLY A 20 5.64 7.95 11.34
N GLN A 21 5.40 7.21 10.27
CA GLN A 21 6.25 6.09 9.85
C GLN A 21 7.37 6.54 8.90
N ALA A 22 8.48 5.80 8.90
CA ALA A 22 9.66 6.07 8.07
C ALA A 22 9.79 5.14 6.85
N GLU A 23 8.91 4.15 6.72
CA GLU A 23 8.87 3.20 5.61
C GLU A 23 7.43 2.97 5.12
N ARG A 24 7.32 2.44 3.91
CA ARG A 24 6.04 2.08 3.30
C ARG A 24 5.61 0.68 3.74
N HIS A 25 4.37 0.56 4.18
CA HIS A 25 3.71 -0.73 4.39
C HIS A 25 2.70 -0.98 3.27
N ALA A 26 2.57 -2.24 2.86
CA ALA A 26 1.57 -2.66 1.90
C ALA A 26 0.25 -2.99 2.61
N THR A 27 -0.87 -2.60 2.01
CA THR A 27 -2.21 -3.00 2.46
C THR A 27 -3.07 -3.28 1.23
N THR A 28 -4.02 -4.21 1.34
CA THR A 28 -5.05 -4.46 0.31
C THR A 28 -6.19 -3.44 0.39
N MET A 29 -6.22 -2.61 1.43
CA MET A 29 -7.21 -1.55 1.58
C MET A 29 -6.96 -0.45 0.56
N ARG A 30 -7.93 -0.25 -0.35
CA ARG A 30 -7.86 0.81 -1.34
C ARG A 30 -7.85 2.19 -0.66
N PRO A 31 -6.90 3.08 -1.00
CA PRO A 31 -6.91 4.47 -0.54
C PRO A 31 -8.24 5.16 -0.85
N GLY A 32 -8.78 5.89 0.13
CA GLY A 32 -10.11 6.48 0.04
C GLY A 32 -11.28 5.56 0.45
N ALA A 33 -11.04 4.25 0.64
CA ALA A 33 -12.03 3.36 1.26
C ALA A 33 -12.14 3.54 2.78
N VAL A 34 -11.19 4.27 3.38
CA VAL A 34 -11.12 4.56 4.82
C VAL A 34 -10.80 6.02 5.04
N TYR A 35 -11.22 6.55 6.19
CA TYR A 35 -10.98 7.94 6.54
C TYR A 35 -9.54 8.17 7.01
N ALA A 36 -9.03 9.37 6.73
CA ALA A 36 -7.75 9.79 7.29
C ALA A 36 -7.81 9.79 8.83
N GLY A 37 -6.76 9.28 9.45
CA GLY A 37 -6.67 9.05 10.89
C GLY A 37 -7.17 7.67 11.36
N GLN A 38 -7.85 6.89 10.51
CA GLN A 38 -8.22 5.51 10.81
C GLN A 38 -6.98 4.60 10.76
N CYS A 39 -6.93 3.58 11.60
CA CYS A 39 -5.93 2.52 11.52
C CYS A 39 -6.40 1.41 10.58
N VAL A 40 -5.52 0.96 9.69
CA VAL A 40 -5.72 -0.25 8.89
C VAL A 40 -4.56 -1.21 9.09
N ALA A 41 -4.80 -2.50 8.89
CA ALA A 41 -3.75 -3.50 8.90
C ALA A 41 -2.91 -3.42 7.63
N ALA A 42 -1.59 -3.40 7.80
CA ALA A 42 -0.65 -3.78 6.76
C ALA A 42 -0.62 -5.30 6.58
N LEU A 43 0.02 -5.77 5.51
CA LEU A 43 0.27 -7.21 5.31
C LEU A 43 1.13 -7.83 6.40
N CYS A 44 2.02 -7.04 7.04
CA CYS A 44 2.81 -7.48 8.19
C CYS A 44 2.07 -7.30 9.54
N ASP A 45 0.74 -7.18 9.51
CA ASP A 45 -0.13 -6.94 10.67
C ASP A 45 0.09 -5.65 11.48
N VAL A 46 1.12 -4.85 11.15
CA VAL A 46 1.32 -3.52 11.72
C VAL A 46 0.12 -2.62 11.41
N GLN A 47 -0.38 -1.95 12.44
CA GLN A 47 -1.44 -0.96 12.29
C GLN A 47 -0.87 0.35 11.75
N ILE A 48 -1.28 0.70 10.52
CA ILE A 48 -0.92 1.97 9.90
C ILE A 48 -2.06 2.97 10.05
N LYS A 49 -1.75 4.14 10.62
CA LYS A 49 -2.69 5.25 10.67
C LYS A 49 -2.69 5.96 9.31
N ILE A 50 -3.85 5.99 8.65
CA ILE A 50 -4.00 6.60 7.33
C ILE A 50 -3.70 8.11 7.43
N PRO A 51 -2.72 8.63 6.66
CA PRO A 51 -2.39 10.05 6.67
C PRO A 51 -3.50 10.90 6.03
N GLN A 52 -3.44 12.21 6.28
CA GLN A 52 -4.31 13.18 5.63
C GLN A 52 -3.87 13.38 4.18
N SER A 53 -4.83 13.55 3.26
CA SER A 53 -4.53 13.83 1.86
C SER A 53 -3.81 15.17 1.69
N THR A 54 -2.83 15.20 0.79
CA THR A 54 -2.10 16.40 0.43
C THR A 54 -3.05 17.42 -0.19
N PRO A 55 -3.05 18.67 0.31
CA PRO A 55 -3.83 19.74 -0.29
C PRO A 55 -3.47 19.94 -1.76
N LEU A 56 -4.49 20.26 -2.57
CA LEU A 56 -4.32 20.51 -4.00
C LEU A 56 -3.22 21.55 -4.26
N GLY A 57 -2.33 21.26 -5.21
CA GLY A 57 -1.20 22.13 -5.57
C GLY A 57 0.04 21.98 -4.69
N ARG A 58 0.09 20.99 -3.79
CA ARG A 58 1.29 20.62 -3.03
C ARG A 58 1.76 19.21 -3.38
N ASP A 59 3.05 18.96 -3.13
CA ASP A 59 3.62 17.62 -3.22
C ASP A 59 3.50 16.90 -1.86
N PRO A 60 3.11 15.61 -1.85
CA PRO A 60 3.09 14.80 -0.64
C PRO A 60 4.51 14.59 -0.09
N LEU A 61 4.67 14.76 1.22
CA LEU A 61 5.96 14.58 1.89
C LEU A 61 6.44 13.12 1.81
N THR A 62 5.48 12.18 1.77
CA THR A 62 5.73 10.74 1.69
C THR A 62 6.36 10.29 0.38
N LYS A 63 6.26 11.12 -0.68
CA LYS A 63 6.87 10.85 -1.99
C LYS A 63 8.37 10.62 -1.94
N LYS A 64 9.05 11.21 -0.94
CA LYS A 64 10.51 11.05 -0.73
C LYS A 64 10.87 9.74 -0.03
N VAL A 65 9.90 9.06 0.58
CA VAL A 65 10.11 7.80 1.28
C VAL A 65 10.08 6.67 0.26
N THR A 66 11.24 6.10 -0.01
CA THR A 66 11.42 4.97 -0.94
C THR A 66 11.52 3.63 -0.23
N ARG A 67 11.92 3.63 1.05
CA ARG A 67 12.06 2.41 1.85
C ARG A 67 10.70 1.75 2.05
N LYS A 68 10.65 0.44 1.81
CA LYS A 68 9.50 -0.42 2.08
C LYS A 68 9.81 -1.32 3.27
N CYS A 69 8.75 -1.76 3.95
CA CYS A 69 8.84 -2.74 5.02
C CYS A 69 9.25 -4.10 4.43
N PRO A 70 10.37 -4.71 4.87
CA PRO A 70 10.87 -5.96 4.29
C PRO A 70 9.89 -7.13 4.39
N GLU A 71 9.09 -7.18 5.46
CA GLU A 71 8.07 -8.21 5.65
C GLU A 71 6.92 -8.07 4.65
N CYS A 72 6.43 -6.83 4.46
CA CYS A 72 5.46 -6.56 3.40
C CYS A 72 6.03 -6.90 2.01
N GLU A 73 7.31 -6.62 1.74
CA GLU A 73 7.93 -6.93 0.45
C GLU A 73 7.96 -8.44 0.19
N GLY A 74 8.33 -9.23 1.21
CA GLY A 74 8.33 -10.69 1.12
C GLY A 74 6.93 -11.24 0.83
N ILE A 75 5.90 -10.75 1.53
CA ILE A 75 4.50 -11.18 1.30
C ILE A 75 4.04 -10.78 -0.11
N VAL A 76 4.36 -9.55 -0.54
CA VAL A 76 3.99 -9.06 -1.89
C VAL A 76 4.60 -9.90 -3.00
N GLU A 77 5.85 -10.32 -2.83
CA GLU A 77 6.54 -11.20 -3.79
C GLU A 77 5.97 -12.62 -3.79
N VAL A 78 5.82 -13.23 -2.61
CA VAL A 78 5.32 -14.61 -2.47
C VAL A 78 3.90 -14.78 -3.00
N GLU A 79 3.02 -13.83 -2.69
CA GLU A 79 1.60 -13.87 -3.06
C GLU A 79 1.33 -13.21 -4.43
N ASN A 80 2.38 -12.78 -5.15
CA ASN A 80 2.30 -12.23 -6.51
C ASN A 80 1.34 -11.01 -6.63
N TYR A 81 1.33 -10.15 -5.61
CA TYR A 81 0.52 -8.93 -5.58
C TYR A 81 1.04 -7.87 -6.57
N ALA A 82 0.12 -7.11 -7.17
CA ALA A 82 0.44 -5.93 -7.98
C ALA A 82 0.57 -4.69 -7.08
N GLY A 83 1.79 -4.18 -6.91
CA GLY A 83 2.07 -3.07 -6.01
C GLY A 83 1.95 -1.68 -6.64
N THR A 84 1.18 -0.80 -6.02
CA THR A 84 1.12 0.63 -6.37
C THR A 84 1.55 1.49 -5.19
N SER A 85 2.49 2.41 -5.39
CA SER A 85 2.83 3.42 -4.39
C SER A 85 1.71 4.45 -4.29
N TRP A 86 1.24 4.68 -3.06
CA TRP A 86 0.21 5.67 -2.80
C TRP A 86 0.71 6.70 -1.79
N ASP A 87 0.72 7.96 -2.22
CA ASP A 87 1.24 9.08 -1.46
C ASP A 87 0.13 10.01 -0.99
N PHE A 88 0.34 10.60 0.19
CA PHE A 88 -0.61 11.46 0.88
C PHE A 88 0.05 12.73 1.35
#